data_AF-A0A8J3YEA1-F1
#
_entry.id   AF-A0A8J3YEA1-F1
#
_cell.length_a   1.000
_cell.length_b   1.000
_cell.length_c   1.000
_cell.angle_alpha   90.00
_cell.angle_beta   90.00
_cell.angle_gamma   90.00
#
_symmetry.space_group_name_H-M   'P 1'
#
loop_
_entity.id
_entity.type
_entity.pdbx_description
1 polymer ?
#
loop_
_entity_poly.entity_id
_entity_poly.type
_entity_poly.pdbx_seq_one_letter_code
_entity_poly.pdbx_strand_id
1 'polypeptide(L)'
;MTRRLAPERDGDAGVTLLEVVVALAVIAAALASLLAFFVRAVETTRVHTDRQAATRYAVVAMERVSLLPGTAVLVNRPHAAVQAQWSRSRPPQVDALLAATRTEMAWSAQTAAVEGLPTAPERVTDGGAPTKFTRHWYVGRCWQQPTGGDCVVVPAAQRPARVAMFRVVVAVQWASADCDGGQCFHVESMLANVDRTDPAFE
;
A
#
# COMPACT_ATOMS: atom_id res chain seq x y z
N MET A 1 -1.88 12.99 85.79
CA MET A 1 -2.97 12.41 84.98
C MET A 1 -2.39 11.91 83.66
N THR A 2 -2.04 10.63 83.59
CA THR A 2 -1.47 9.98 82.40
C THR A 2 -2.53 9.06 81.81
N ARG A 3 -3.12 9.48 80.68
CA ARG A 3 -4.14 8.73 79.95
C ARG A 3 -3.43 7.69 79.07
N ARG A 4 -3.46 6.41 79.48
CA ARG A 4 -3.06 5.29 78.62
C ARG A 4 -4.10 5.14 77.51
N LEU A 5 -3.70 5.37 76.27
CA LEU A 5 -4.45 4.88 75.10
C LEU A 5 -4.15 3.38 74.98
N ALA A 6 -5.20 2.56 75.03
CA ALA A 6 -5.12 1.13 74.83
C ALA A 6 -4.75 0.85 73.37
N PRO A 7 -4.00 -0.24 73.09
CA PRO A 7 -3.80 -0.69 71.72
C PRO A 7 -5.16 -1.13 71.16
N GLU A 8 -5.60 -0.52 70.05
CA GLU A 8 -6.57 -1.14 69.16
C GLU A 8 -6.00 -2.50 68.78
N ARG A 9 -6.67 -3.57 69.24
CA ARG A 9 -6.50 -4.88 68.65
C ARG A 9 -7.10 -4.76 67.26
N ASP A 10 -6.24 -4.44 66.29
CA ASP A 10 -6.45 -4.82 64.89
C ASP A 10 -6.74 -6.32 64.93
N GLY A 11 -8.03 -6.65 64.84
CA GLY A 11 -8.47 -8.01 64.71
C GLY A 11 -7.96 -8.48 63.36
N ASP A 12 -6.94 -9.34 63.37
CA ASP A 12 -6.61 -10.22 62.26
C ASP A 12 -7.86 -11.07 61.97
N ALA A 13 -8.80 -10.49 61.22
CA ALA A 13 -9.88 -11.19 60.58
C ALA A 13 -9.21 -12.02 59.49
N GLY A 14 -8.81 -13.24 59.84
CA GLY A 14 -8.20 -14.18 58.91
C GLY A 14 -9.03 -14.24 57.62
N VAL A 15 -8.34 -14.16 56.48
CA VAL A 15 -8.95 -14.19 55.15
C VAL A 15 -9.91 -15.37 55.08
N THR A 16 -11.19 -15.09 54.85
CA THR A 16 -12.18 -16.18 54.78
C THR A 16 -11.97 -16.96 53.49
N LEU A 17 -12.23 -18.27 53.50
CA LEU A 17 -12.09 -19.12 52.31
C LEU A 17 -12.92 -18.58 51.13
N LEU A 18 -14.06 -17.96 51.42
CA LEU A 18 -14.92 -17.28 50.45
C LEU A 18 -14.19 -16.12 49.74
N GLU A 19 -13.45 -15.30 50.48
CA GLU A 19 -12.71 -14.15 49.94
C GLU A 19 -11.62 -14.59 48.97
N VAL A 20 -10.87 -15.65 49.30
CA VAL A 20 -9.84 -16.21 48.40
C VAL A 20 -10.47 -16.72 47.11
N VAL A 21 -11.60 -17.43 47.19
CA VAL A 21 -12.29 -17.97 46.01
C VAL A 21 -12.81 -16.85 45.11
N VAL A 22 -13.40 -15.79 45.69
CA VAL A 22 -13.85 -14.62 44.93
C VAL A 22 -12.68 -13.88 44.30
N ALA A 23 -11.58 -13.68 45.03
CA ALA A 23 -10.37 -13.04 44.49
C ALA A 23 -9.79 -13.82 43.30
N LEU A 24 -9.69 -15.15 43.41
CA LEU A 24 -9.23 -16.01 42.33
C LEU A 24 -10.16 -15.95 41.11
N ALA A 25 -11.47 -15.92 41.31
CA ALA A 25 -12.44 -15.78 40.22
C ALA A 25 -12.30 -14.44 39.49
N VAL A 26 -12.12 -13.34 40.22
CA VAL A 26 -11.90 -12.00 39.64
C VAL A 26 -10.57 -11.95 38.88
N ILE A 27 -9.49 -12.50 39.43
CA ILE A 27 -8.19 -12.57 38.76
C ILE A 27 -8.30 -13.40 37.47
N ALA A 28 -8.97 -14.56 37.51
CA ALA A 28 -9.17 -15.40 36.33
C ALA A 28 -9.97 -14.67 35.24
N ALA A 29 -11.04 -13.96 35.62
CA ALA A 29 -11.82 -13.15 34.68
C ALA A 29 -10.98 -12.01 34.08
N ALA A 30 -10.18 -11.33 34.90
CA ALA A 30 -9.28 -10.27 34.44
C ALA A 30 -8.24 -10.81 33.43
N LEU A 31 -7.57 -11.92 33.76
CA LEU A 31 -6.59 -12.56 32.86
C LEU A 31 -7.23 -13.03 31.54
N ALA A 32 -8.44 -13.58 31.59
CA ALA A 32 -9.17 -13.99 30.39
C ALA A 32 -9.47 -12.81 29.46
N SER A 33 -9.87 -11.66 30.01
CA SER A 33 -10.11 -10.44 29.21
C SER A 33 -8.83 -9.88 28.60
N LEU A 34 -7.70 -9.90 29.32
CA LEU A 34 -6.39 -9.48 28.82
C LEU A 34 -5.90 -10.37 27.67
N LEU A 35 -6.11 -11.68 27.75
CA LEU A 35 -5.79 -12.61 26.67
C LEU A 35 -6.59 -12.30 25.39
N ALA A 36 -7.90 -12.04 25.52
CA ALA A 36 -8.73 -11.67 24.39
C ALA A 36 -8.28 -10.34 23.74
N PHE A 37 -7.92 -9.35 24.56
CA PHE A 37 -7.35 -8.09 24.06
C PHE A 37 -6.02 -8.30 23.36
N PHE A 38 -5.12 -9.10 23.92
CA PHE A 38 -3.80 -9.39 23.34
C PHE A 38 -3.91 -10.02 21.95
N VAL A 39 -4.80 -11.01 21.77
CA VAL A 39 -5.00 -11.65 20.46
C VAL A 39 -5.45 -10.64 19.41
N ARG A 40 -6.42 -9.77 19.76
CA ARG A 40 -6.89 -8.70 18.88
C ARG A 40 -5.80 -7.65 18.59
N ALA A 41 -4.99 -7.31 19.59
CA ALA A 41 -3.89 -6.38 19.43
C ALA A 41 -2.81 -6.93 18.47
N VAL A 42 -2.50 -8.22 18.54
CA VAL A 42 -1.54 -8.86 17.64
C VAL A 42 -2.07 -8.89 16.19
N GLU A 43 -3.36 -9.20 16.00
CA GLU A 43 -3.99 -9.21 14.68
C GLU A 43 -3.98 -7.83 14.02
N THR A 44 -4.43 -6.80 14.75
CA THR A 44 -4.42 -5.40 14.26
C THR A 44 -3.00 -4.91 13.96
N THR A 45 -2.02 -5.27 14.78
CA THR A 45 -0.60 -4.93 14.54
C THR A 45 -0.09 -5.53 13.22
N ARG A 46 -0.49 -6.76 12.88
CA ARG A 46 -0.11 -7.40 11.61
C ARG A 46 -0.65 -6.63 10.41
N VAL A 47 -1.93 -6.24 10.45
CA VAL A 47 -2.57 -5.44 9.38
C VAL A 47 -1.83 -4.13 9.15
N HIS A 48 -1.49 -3.41 10.23
CA HIS A 48 -0.75 -2.16 10.12
C HIS A 48 0.67 -2.36 9.59
N THR A 49 1.36 -3.40 10.05
CA THR A 49 2.72 -3.74 9.58
C THR A 49 2.73 -4.05 8.09
N ASP A 50 1.77 -4.86 7.63
CA ASP A 50 1.65 -5.23 6.22
C ASP A 50 1.34 -4.03 5.33
N ARG A 51 0.43 -3.15 5.76
CA ARG A 51 0.12 -1.91 5.04
C ARG A 51 1.34 -0.99 4.95
N GLN A 52 2.07 -0.81 6.06
CA GLN A 52 3.29 0.00 6.05
C GLN A 52 4.36 -0.60 5.13
N ALA A 53 4.54 -1.91 5.12
CA ALA A 53 5.46 -2.59 4.22
C ALA A 53 5.03 -2.39 2.76
N ALA A 54 3.75 -2.58 2.43
CA ALA A 54 3.22 -2.35 1.10
C ALA A 54 3.43 -0.91 0.62
N THR A 55 3.21 0.08 1.49
CA THR A 55 3.49 1.49 1.19
C THR A 55 4.96 1.75 0.93
N ARG A 56 5.87 1.20 1.76
CA ARG A 56 7.31 1.34 1.50
C ARG A 56 7.70 0.75 0.14
N TYR A 57 7.18 -0.42 -0.21
CA TYR A 57 7.46 -1.03 -1.51
C TYR A 57 6.87 -0.24 -2.69
N ALA A 58 5.73 0.42 -2.51
CA ALA A 58 5.17 1.32 -3.51
C ALA A 58 5.99 2.60 -3.65
N VAL A 59 6.49 3.18 -2.56
CA VAL A 59 7.37 4.36 -2.58
C VAL A 59 8.68 4.05 -3.29
N VAL A 60 9.37 2.96 -2.92
CA VAL A 60 10.60 2.52 -3.60
C VAL A 60 10.34 2.24 -5.08
N ALA A 61 9.16 1.71 -5.41
CA ALA A 61 8.75 1.53 -6.79
C ALA A 61 8.58 2.87 -7.52
N MET A 62 7.97 3.88 -6.90
CA MET A 62 7.88 5.23 -7.49
C MET A 62 9.24 5.92 -7.64
N GLU A 63 10.17 5.69 -6.72
CA GLU A 63 11.57 6.13 -6.88
C GLU A 63 12.22 5.50 -8.12
N ARG A 64 11.96 4.21 -8.41
CA ARG A 64 12.41 3.61 -9.68
C ARG A 64 11.80 4.32 -10.90
N VAL A 65 10.54 4.73 -10.83
CA VAL A 65 9.87 5.46 -11.93
C VAL A 65 10.51 6.82 -12.15
N SER A 66 10.80 7.55 -11.06
CA SER A 66 11.39 8.90 -11.16
C SER A 66 12.81 8.89 -11.71
N LEU A 67 13.54 7.78 -11.53
CA LEU A 67 14.87 7.58 -12.11
C LEU A 67 14.83 7.25 -13.62
N LEU A 68 13.69 6.82 -14.16
CA LEU A 68 13.55 6.50 -15.57
C LEU A 68 13.29 7.77 -16.41
N PRO A 69 14.11 8.08 -17.42
CA PRO A 69 13.89 9.26 -18.27
C PRO A 69 12.74 9.05 -19.25
N GLY A 70 11.73 9.94 -19.24
CA GLY A 70 10.74 10.07 -20.32
C GLY A 70 10.18 8.74 -20.82
N THR A 71 10.46 8.40 -22.08
CA THR A 71 9.98 7.17 -22.74
C THR A 71 10.62 5.87 -22.25
N ALA A 72 11.64 5.91 -21.38
CA ALA A 72 12.26 4.73 -20.78
C ALA A 72 11.28 3.87 -19.97
N VAL A 73 10.20 4.47 -19.45
CA VAL A 73 9.10 3.74 -18.78
C VAL A 73 8.37 2.77 -19.72
N LEU A 74 8.49 2.95 -21.04
CA LEU A 74 7.88 2.10 -22.07
C LEU A 74 8.83 1.06 -22.67
N VAL A 75 10.12 1.12 -22.36
CA VAL A 75 11.11 0.20 -22.92
C VAL A 75 10.78 -1.24 -22.54
N ASN A 76 10.92 -2.16 -23.50
CA ASN A 76 10.60 -3.59 -23.32
C ASN A 76 9.12 -3.85 -22.94
N ARG A 77 8.19 -2.95 -23.30
CA ARG A 77 6.74 -3.12 -23.12
C ARG A 77 6.00 -3.22 -24.47
N PRO A 78 6.08 -4.37 -25.18
CA PRO A 78 5.41 -4.53 -26.47
C PRO A 78 3.89 -4.54 -26.33
N HIS A 79 3.19 -4.10 -27.38
CA HIS A 79 1.72 -3.95 -27.40
C HIS A 79 1.00 -5.19 -26.85
N ALA A 80 1.35 -6.39 -27.33
CA ALA A 80 0.72 -7.64 -26.89
C ALA A 80 0.88 -7.90 -25.37
N ALA A 81 2.05 -7.59 -24.80
CA ALA A 81 2.27 -7.77 -23.37
C ALA A 81 1.52 -6.73 -22.52
N VAL A 82 1.46 -5.48 -22.99
CA VAL A 82 0.68 -4.42 -22.33
C VAL A 82 -0.82 -4.74 -22.41
N GLN A 83 -1.32 -5.15 -23.57
CA GLN A 83 -2.72 -5.55 -23.75
C GLN A 83 -3.09 -6.73 -22.85
N ALA A 84 -2.26 -7.76 -22.80
CA ALA A 84 -2.45 -8.91 -21.92
C ALA A 84 -2.35 -8.54 -20.43
N GLN A 85 -1.60 -7.50 -20.07
CA GLN A 85 -1.56 -6.98 -18.71
C GLN A 85 -2.84 -6.22 -18.37
N TRP A 86 -3.33 -5.38 -19.28
CA TRP A 86 -4.49 -4.52 -19.08
C TRP A 86 -5.82 -5.28 -19.10
N SER A 87 -5.86 -6.47 -19.72
CA SER A 87 -7.05 -7.33 -19.73
C SER A 87 -7.21 -8.22 -18.50
N ARG A 88 -6.18 -8.32 -17.64
CA ARG A 88 -6.28 -9.08 -16.39
C ARG A 88 -7.17 -8.36 -15.40
N SER A 89 -7.85 -9.12 -14.54
CA SER A 89 -8.57 -8.56 -13.39
C SER A 89 -7.64 -7.75 -12.49
N ARG A 90 -8.12 -6.61 -12.00
CA ARG A 90 -7.37 -5.61 -11.23
C ARG A 90 -8.23 -5.16 -10.05
N PRO A 91 -7.64 -4.62 -8.97
CA PRO A 91 -8.43 -3.99 -7.92
C PRO A 91 -9.11 -2.70 -8.44
N PRO A 92 -10.31 -2.33 -7.94
CA PRO A 92 -11.07 -1.17 -8.43
C PRO A 92 -10.29 0.15 -8.43
N GLN A 93 -9.35 0.32 -7.50
CA GLN A 93 -8.49 1.50 -7.39
C GLN A 93 -7.59 1.66 -8.62
N VAL A 94 -7.06 0.54 -9.16
CA VAL A 94 -6.27 0.54 -10.40
C VAL A 94 -7.17 0.81 -11.60
N ASP A 95 -8.37 0.21 -11.64
CA ASP A 95 -9.33 0.46 -12.71
C ASP A 95 -9.75 1.93 -12.80
N ALA A 96 -9.97 2.60 -11.66
CA ALA A 96 -10.31 4.02 -11.63
C ALA A 96 -9.20 4.89 -12.25
N LEU A 97 -7.92 4.53 -12.06
CA LEU A 97 -6.77 5.26 -12.60
C LEU A 97 -6.54 4.94 -14.09
N LEU A 98 -6.88 3.73 -14.53
CA LEU A 98 -6.68 3.24 -15.90
C LEU A 98 -7.96 3.29 -16.74
N ALA A 99 -9.01 3.93 -16.24
CA ALA A 99 -10.24 4.16 -16.98
C ALA A 99 -9.94 4.88 -18.30
N ALA A 100 -10.64 4.51 -19.37
CA ALA A 100 -10.40 5.03 -20.72
C ALA A 100 -10.58 6.56 -20.84
N THR A 101 -11.31 7.18 -19.92
CA THR A 101 -11.46 8.64 -19.83
C THR A 101 -10.23 9.33 -19.22
N ARG A 102 -9.42 8.59 -18.47
CA ARG A 102 -8.26 9.12 -17.73
C ARG A 102 -6.93 8.73 -18.33
N THR A 103 -6.83 7.50 -18.85
CA THR A 103 -5.54 6.95 -19.30
C THR A 103 -5.71 6.12 -20.56
N GLU A 104 -4.92 6.45 -21.58
CA GLU A 104 -4.77 5.68 -22.81
C GLU A 104 -3.62 4.67 -22.65
N MET A 105 -3.77 3.45 -23.16
CA MET A 105 -2.71 2.44 -23.07
C MET A 105 -1.43 2.90 -23.78
N ALA A 106 -0.27 2.70 -23.15
CA ALA A 106 1.02 3.07 -23.71
C ALA A 106 1.95 1.85 -23.84
N TRP A 107 2.62 1.76 -24.99
CA TRP A 107 3.51 0.65 -25.32
C TRP A 107 4.65 1.15 -26.21
N SER A 108 5.72 0.37 -26.31
CA SER A 108 6.81 0.62 -27.24
C SER A 108 7.26 -0.69 -27.87
N ALA A 109 7.53 -0.66 -29.18
CA ALA A 109 8.23 -1.75 -29.86
C ALA A 109 9.74 -1.73 -29.60
N GLN A 110 10.24 -0.66 -28.98
CA GLN A 110 11.66 -0.48 -28.73
C GLN A 110 12.16 -1.44 -27.65
N THR A 111 13.14 -2.23 -28.02
CA THR A 111 13.96 -3.02 -27.10
C THR A 111 15.25 -2.27 -26.80
N ALA A 112 15.69 -2.32 -25.55
CA ALA A 112 16.97 -1.75 -25.15
C ALA A 112 17.61 -2.61 -24.06
N ALA A 113 18.94 -2.46 -23.91
CA ALA A 113 19.69 -3.09 -22.83
C ALA A 113 19.32 -2.52 -21.45
N VAL A 114 18.74 -1.31 -21.41
CA VAL A 114 18.21 -0.71 -20.18
C VAL A 114 16.88 -1.36 -19.83
N GLU A 115 16.73 -1.78 -18.58
CA GLU A 115 15.50 -2.37 -18.09
C GLU A 115 14.43 -1.29 -17.85
N GLY A 116 13.33 -1.34 -18.61
CA GLY A 116 12.15 -0.53 -18.37
C GLY A 116 11.31 -1.04 -17.19
N LEU A 117 10.04 -0.62 -17.13
CA LEU A 117 9.09 -1.16 -16.16
C LEU A 117 8.52 -2.49 -16.67
N PRO A 118 8.48 -3.56 -15.87
CA PRO A 118 8.01 -4.86 -16.33
C PRO A 118 6.48 -4.88 -16.53
N THR A 119 6.00 -5.63 -17.52
CA THR A 119 4.57 -5.91 -17.73
C THR A 119 4.09 -7.12 -16.90
N ALA A 120 5.01 -8.00 -16.54
CA ALA A 120 4.75 -9.10 -15.63
C ALA A 120 4.79 -8.63 -14.15
N PRO A 121 4.00 -9.25 -13.26
CA PRO A 121 4.12 -9.02 -11.82
C PRO A 121 5.50 -9.43 -11.31
N GLU A 122 6.04 -8.64 -10.38
CA GLU A 122 7.37 -8.85 -9.81
C GLU A 122 7.26 -9.13 -8.30
N ARG A 123 7.81 -10.24 -7.83
CA ARG A 123 7.87 -10.48 -6.38
C ARG A 123 8.88 -9.55 -5.74
N VAL A 124 8.48 -8.90 -4.66
CA VAL A 124 9.38 -8.07 -3.86
C VAL A 124 10.31 -8.98 -3.07
N THR A 125 11.60 -8.65 -3.05
CA THR A 125 12.60 -9.29 -2.21
C THR A 125 13.08 -8.34 -1.12
N ASP A 126 13.42 -8.89 0.04
CA ASP A 126 14.06 -8.17 1.15
C ASP A 126 15.29 -8.97 1.60
N GLY A 127 16.46 -8.34 1.60
CA GLY A 127 17.74 -9.03 1.82
C GLY A 127 18.02 -10.20 0.85
N GLY A 128 17.40 -10.19 -0.35
CA GLY A 128 17.49 -11.27 -1.34
C GLY A 128 16.50 -12.43 -1.14
N ALA A 129 15.73 -12.45 -0.06
CA ALA A 129 14.67 -13.43 0.15
C ALA A 129 13.32 -12.94 -0.42
N PRO A 130 12.51 -13.81 -1.04
CA PRO A 130 11.18 -13.42 -1.53
C PRO A 130 10.25 -13.10 -0.38
N THR A 131 9.52 -11.99 -0.51
CA THR A 131 8.45 -11.60 0.42
C THR A 131 7.09 -12.08 -0.11
N LYS A 132 6.04 -11.92 0.71
CA LYS A 132 4.65 -12.16 0.29
C LYS A 132 4.07 -11.09 -0.63
N PHE A 133 4.82 -10.01 -0.91
CA PHE A 133 4.35 -8.87 -1.68
C PHE A 133 4.71 -9.03 -3.16
N THR A 134 3.78 -8.66 -4.03
CA THR A 134 3.96 -8.64 -5.48
C THR A 134 3.67 -7.24 -6.01
N ARG A 135 4.54 -6.70 -6.86
CA ARG A 135 4.38 -5.40 -7.52
C ARG A 135 3.84 -5.58 -8.93
N HIS A 136 2.88 -4.73 -9.28
CA HIS A 136 2.29 -4.63 -10.60
C HIS A 136 2.49 -3.20 -11.12
N TRP A 137 2.90 -3.08 -12.38
CA TRP A 137 3.25 -1.81 -13.00
C TRP A 137 2.39 -1.55 -14.23
N TYR A 138 1.56 -0.52 -14.19
CA TYR A 138 0.76 -0.11 -15.34
C TYR A 138 1.24 1.24 -15.83
N VAL A 139 1.42 1.35 -17.14
CA VAL A 139 1.84 2.60 -17.77
C VAL A 139 0.86 2.93 -18.87
N GLY A 140 0.37 4.17 -18.86
CA GLY A 140 -0.45 4.72 -19.91
C GLY A 140 -0.16 6.20 -20.13
N ARG A 141 -0.82 6.81 -21.11
CA ARG A 141 -0.68 8.22 -21.47
C ARG A 141 -1.92 8.99 -21.06
N CYS A 142 -1.72 10.23 -20.66
CA CYS A 142 -2.78 11.21 -20.43
C CYS A 142 -2.26 12.62 -20.74
N TRP A 143 -3.14 13.61 -20.72
CA TRP A 143 -2.81 14.98 -21.12
C TRP A 143 -3.15 15.99 -20.01
N GLN A 144 -2.12 16.72 -19.58
CA GLN A 144 -2.07 17.90 -18.71
C GLN A 144 -2.60 19.19 -19.39
N GLN A 145 -3.34 20.09 -18.72
CA GLN A 145 -3.24 21.51 -19.09
C GLN A 145 -1.83 22.03 -18.76
N PRO A 146 -1.27 22.99 -19.52
CA PRO A 146 0.03 23.60 -19.18
C PRO A 146 0.05 24.26 -17.80
N THR A 147 -1.09 24.74 -17.31
CA THR A 147 -1.24 25.34 -15.97
C THR A 147 -1.44 24.31 -14.85
N GLY A 148 -1.28 23.02 -15.14
CA GLY A 148 -1.56 21.92 -14.21
C GLY A 148 -3.04 21.50 -14.15
N GLY A 149 -3.37 20.57 -13.26
CA GLY A 149 -4.72 20.02 -13.09
C GLY A 149 -4.81 18.52 -13.39
N ASP A 150 -6.01 18.03 -13.70
CA ASP A 150 -6.24 16.60 -13.94
C ASP A 150 -5.64 16.13 -15.28
N CYS A 151 -4.92 15.02 -15.23
CA CYS A 151 -4.40 14.35 -16.41
C CYS A 151 -5.41 13.34 -16.95
N VAL A 152 -5.99 13.65 -18.11
CA VAL A 152 -7.10 12.88 -18.70
C VAL A 152 -6.85 12.57 -20.18
N VAL A 153 -7.63 11.66 -20.74
CA VAL A 153 -7.62 11.44 -22.20
C VAL A 153 -8.40 12.58 -22.86
N VAL A 154 -7.77 13.21 -23.86
CA VAL A 154 -8.38 14.28 -24.64
C VAL A 154 -8.47 13.90 -26.12
N PRO A 155 -9.45 14.45 -26.87
CA PRO A 155 -9.53 14.27 -28.32
C PRO A 155 -8.23 14.69 -29.01
N ALA A 156 -7.90 14.04 -30.13
CA ALA A 156 -6.65 14.28 -30.87
C ALA A 156 -6.42 15.75 -31.22
N ALA A 157 -7.49 16.47 -31.58
CA ALA A 157 -7.44 17.91 -31.91
C ALA A 157 -6.98 18.81 -30.74
N GLN A 158 -7.16 18.36 -29.49
CA GLN A 158 -6.76 19.14 -28.30
C GLN A 158 -5.35 18.80 -27.81
N ARG A 159 -4.77 17.67 -28.24
CA ARG A 159 -3.45 17.19 -27.76
C ARG A 159 -2.31 18.19 -27.98
N PRO A 160 -2.22 18.94 -29.09
CA PRO A 160 -1.13 19.90 -29.31
C PRO A 160 -1.11 21.06 -28.29
N ALA A 161 -2.24 21.37 -27.66
CA ALA A 161 -2.35 22.42 -26.65
C ALA A 161 -2.21 21.89 -25.20
N ARG A 162 -1.77 20.63 -25.04
CA ARG A 162 -1.72 19.94 -23.75
C ARG A 162 -0.36 19.29 -23.55
N VAL A 163 0.04 19.14 -22.29
CA VAL A 163 1.28 18.47 -21.92
C VAL A 163 1.05 16.96 -21.88
N ALA A 164 1.77 16.20 -22.68
CA ALA A 164 1.65 14.76 -22.69
C ALA A 164 2.40 14.16 -21.49
N MET A 165 1.70 13.36 -20.69
CA MET A 165 2.24 12.69 -19.52
C MET A 165 2.09 11.17 -19.64
N PHE A 166 3.03 10.44 -19.04
CA PHE A 166 2.83 9.07 -18.64
C PHE A 166 2.19 9.01 -17.27
N ARG A 167 1.06 8.32 -17.14
CA ARG A 167 0.53 7.87 -15.86
C ARG A 167 1.13 6.51 -15.56
N VAL A 168 1.94 6.44 -14.51
CA VAL A 168 2.47 5.19 -13.98
C VAL A 168 1.72 4.84 -12.71
N VAL A 169 1.12 3.65 -12.68
CA VAL A 169 0.38 3.13 -11.53
C VAL A 169 1.13 1.91 -11.01
N VAL A 170 1.43 1.94 -9.71
CA VAL A 170 2.03 0.81 -9.00
C VAL A 170 0.98 0.23 -8.06
N ALA A 171 0.71 -1.06 -8.18
CA ALA A 171 -0.11 -1.78 -7.22
C ALA A 171 0.75 -2.84 -6.52
N VAL A 172 0.80 -2.76 -5.20
CA VAL A 172 1.44 -3.76 -4.33
C VAL A 172 0.35 -4.67 -3.78
N GLN A 173 0.43 -5.94 -4.12
CA GLN A 173 -0.53 -6.98 -3.73
C GLN A 173 0.10 -7.91 -2.67
N TRP A 174 -0.69 -8.33 -1.69
CA TRP A 174 -0.32 -9.41 -0.77
C TRP A 174 -1.54 -10.20 -0.31
N ALA A 175 -1.32 -11.47 0.05
CA ALA A 175 -2.38 -12.29 0.64
C ALA A 175 -2.56 -11.93 2.12
N SER A 176 -3.81 -11.69 2.54
CA SER A 176 -4.20 -11.63 3.95
C SER A 176 -5.66 -12.03 4.12
N ALA A 177 -5.98 -12.64 5.26
CA ALA A 177 -7.36 -12.97 5.63
C ALA A 177 -8.19 -11.71 5.96
N ASP A 178 -7.52 -10.58 6.25
CA ASP A 178 -8.17 -9.31 6.62
C ASP A 178 -8.77 -8.54 5.44
N CYS A 179 -8.63 -9.06 4.21
CA CYS A 179 -9.14 -8.44 2.99
C CYS A 179 -10.17 -9.32 2.31
N ASP A 180 -11.19 -8.68 1.73
CA ASP A 180 -12.21 -9.36 0.94
C ASP A 180 -11.56 -10.14 -0.21
N GLY A 181 -11.87 -11.44 -0.31
CA GLY A 181 -11.26 -12.33 -1.30
C GLY A 181 -9.82 -12.75 -0.98
N GLY A 182 -9.31 -12.48 0.23
CA GLY A 182 -8.01 -12.95 0.71
C GLY A 182 -6.81 -12.21 0.09
N GLN A 183 -7.04 -11.11 -0.63
CA GLN A 183 -6.00 -10.33 -1.31
C GLN A 183 -6.14 -8.85 -0.99
N CYS A 184 -5.07 -8.27 -0.50
CA CYS A 184 -4.98 -6.85 -0.21
C CYS A 184 -4.17 -6.13 -1.28
N PHE A 185 -4.47 -4.86 -1.48
CA PHE A 185 -3.78 -4.00 -2.44
C PHE A 185 -3.47 -2.63 -1.83
N HIS A 186 -2.30 -2.11 -2.15
CA HIS A 186 -1.95 -0.71 -1.96
C HIS A 186 -1.55 -0.14 -3.32
N VAL A 187 -2.13 0.99 -3.71
CA VAL A 187 -2.02 1.54 -5.05
C VAL A 187 -1.52 2.97 -4.96
N GLU A 188 -0.47 3.26 -5.71
CA GLU A 188 0.10 4.59 -5.86
C GLU A 188 0.14 4.95 -7.35
N SER A 189 0.11 6.24 -7.66
CA SER A 189 0.29 6.71 -9.04
C SER A 189 1.15 7.95 -9.14
N MET A 190 1.95 8.03 -10.20
CA MET A 190 2.79 9.18 -10.52
C MET A 190 2.53 9.61 -11.97
N LEU A 191 2.64 10.91 -12.22
CA LEU A 191 2.70 11.47 -13.57
C LEU A 191 4.17 11.76 -13.89
N ALA A 192 4.64 11.27 -15.04
CA ALA A 192 5.97 11.55 -15.57
C ALA A 192 5.83 12.21 -16.94
N ASN A 193 6.60 13.25 -17.23
CA ASN A 193 6.55 13.88 -18.54
C ASN A 193 7.03 12.90 -19.63
N VAL A 194 6.37 12.91 -20.79
CA VAL A 194 6.79 12.11 -21.94
C VAL A 194 8.10 12.64 -22.53
N ASP A 195 8.32 13.96 -22.44
CA ASP A 195 9.52 14.63 -22.92
C ASP A 195 10.30 15.25 -21.74
N ARG A 196 11.62 15.00 -21.69
CA ARG A 196 12.51 15.54 -20.66
C ARG A 196 12.99 16.95 -20.98
N THR A 197 12.73 17.44 -22.20
CA THR A 197 13.12 18.77 -22.67
C THR A 197 12.04 19.83 -22.48
N ASP A 198 10.86 19.44 -21.97
CA ASP A 198 9.76 20.34 -21.69
C ASP A 198 10.09 21.23 -20.47
N PRO A 199 10.26 22.55 -20.65
CA PRO A 199 10.68 23.47 -19.58
C PRO A 199 9.60 23.71 -18.51
N ALA A 200 8.41 23.10 -18.64
CA ALA A 200 7.34 23.24 -17.66
C ALA A 200 7.66 22.68 -16.25
N PHE A 201 8.81 22.01 -16.06
CA PHE A 201 9.20 21.36 -14.80
C PHE A 201 10.68 21.53 -14.39
N GLU A 202 11.35 22.60 -14.85
CA GLU A 202 12.61 23.06 -14.19
C GLU A 202 12.32 23.96 -12.98
#